data_AF-A0A559M115-F1
#
_entry.id   AF-A0A559M115-F1
#
_cell.length_a   1.000
_cell.length_b   1.000
_cell.length_c   1.000
_cell.angle_alpha   90.00
_cell.angle_beta   90.00
_cell.angle_gamma   90.00
#
_symmetry.space_group_name_H-M   'P 1'
#
loop_
_entity.id
_entity.type
_entity.pdbx_description
1 polymer ?
#
loop_
_entity_poly.entity_id
_entity_poly.type
_entity_poly.pdbx_seq_one_letter_code
_entity_poly.pdbx_strand_id
1 'polypeptide(L)'
;NTIVSFFEQSADDIEIPILNRLSTPDTLIRRSCDASMICQAIVDAIIDLAIPVTTAYQDVIGELELDVLTEPSIKQSKLLYCITSEITMMRNVVNPIINLISALRDHKSASVISEVGGRGDIKSTPAGVKISPMAQTYLGDVEDHIILMTESLDQMRRSCDNMIDLIFNTISAYQNESMKQLTVVTIIFLPLTFITGYFGMNIVDFPAINHSESYFWIIALPVAFGTTVFLMRDILTWWFIKVVQRRGISRSRKTRLHKEAASKRSS
;
A
#
# COMPACT_ATOMS: atom_id res chain seq x y z
N ASN A 1 40.94 -24.96 10.35
CA ASN A 1 40.14 -23.82 9.87
C ASN A 1 39.25 -24.36 8.77
N THR A 2 38.14 -24.99 9.13
CA THR A 2 37.33 -25.79 8.20
C THR A 2 35.87 -25.40 8.37
N ILE A 3 35.19 -25.16 7.25
CA ILE A 3 33.73 -24.97 7.21
C ILE A 3 33.14 -26.17 6.53
N VAL A 4 32.06 -26.68 7.11
CA VAL A 4 31.24 -27.73 6.55
C VAL A 4 29.86 -27.14 6.34
N SER A 5 29.44 -27.03 5.08
CA SER A 5 28.10 -26.61 4.69
C SER A 5 27.37 -27.80 4.05
N PHE A 6 26.08 -27.90 4.32
CA PHE A 6 25.21 -28.91 3.72
C PHE A 6 24.13 -28.16 2.93
N PHE A 7 24.07 -28.44 1.62
CA PHE A 7 23.06 -27.87 0.73
C PHE A 7 22.16 -29.00 0.25
N GLU A 8 20.85 -28.83 0.41
CA GLU A 8 19.87 -29.77 -0.13
C GLU A 8 19.53 -29.45 -1.59
N GLN A 9 19.44 -28.15 -1.91
CA GLN A 9 19.14 -27.59 -3.22
C GLN A 9 19.97 -26.30 -3.40
N SER A 10 20.27 -25.90 -4.65
CA SER A 10 21.02 -24.69 -5.00
C SER A 10 22.51 -24.64 -4.59
N ALA A 11 23.15 -25.80 -4.43
CA ALA A 11 24.59 -25.86 -4.19
C ALA A 11 25.37 -25.18 -5.33
N ASP A 12 25.02 -25.46 -6.59
CA ASP A 12 25.71 -24.93 -7.77
C ASP A 12 25.65 -23.39 -7.86
N ASP A 13 24.50 -22.81 -7.52
CA ASP A 13 24.27 -21.36 -7.57
C ASP A 13 25.14 -20.59 -6.57
N ILE A 14 25.46 -21.21 -5.43
CA ILE A 14 26.24 -20.62 -4.34
C ILE A 14 27.72 -20.97 -4.48
N GLU A 15 28.04 -22.22 -4.82
CA GLU A 15 29.40 -22.74 -4.87
C GLU A 15 30.20 -22.11 -6.02
N ILE A 16 29.62 -22.01 -7.22
CA ILE A 16 30.34 -21.54 -8.41
C ILE A 16 30.89 -20.10 -8.21
N PRO A 17 30.10 -19.11 -7.75
CA PRO A 17 30.61 -17.77 -7.45
C PRO A 17 31.72 -17.77 -6.39
N ILE A 18 31.59 -18.58 -5.34
CA ILE A 18 32.57 -18.65 -4.25
C ILE A 18 33.87 -19.30 -4.73
N LEU A 19 33.81 -20.38 -5.51
CA LEU A 19 34.97 -21.04 -6.11
C LEU A 19 35.71 -20.11 -7.07
N ASN A 20 34.99 -19.36 -7.90
CA ASN A 20 35.58 -18.35 -8.80
C ASN A 20 36.29 -17.22 -8.03
N ARG A 21 35.72 -16.81 -6.89
CA ARG A 21 36.38 -15.84 -5.99
C ARG A 21 37.64 -16.45 -5.37
N LEU A 22 37.62 -17.72 -4.98
CA LEU A 22 38.76 -18.42 -4.38
C LEU A 22 39.89 -18.72 -5.39
N SER A 23 39.58 -18.95 -6.66
CA SER A 23 40.58 -19.19 -7.71
C SER A 23 41.33 -17.92 -8.11
N THR A 24 40.71 -16.75 -7.90
CA THR A 24 41.28 -15.45 -8.28
C THR A 24 42.19 -14.93 -7.16
N PRO A 25 43.49 -14.63 -7.43
CA PRO A 25 44.48 -14.36 -6.38
C PRO A 25 44.31 -13.00 -5.67
N ASP A 26 43.63 -12.04 -6.29
CA ASP A 26 43.44 -10.69 -5.72
C ASP A 26 42.19 -10.55 -4.85
N THR A 27 41.36 -11.58 -4.70
CA THR A 27 40.15 -11.48 -3.89
C THR A 27 40.47 -11.51 -2.39
N LEU A 28 39.63 -10.82 -1.62
CA LEU A 28 39.74 -10.76 -0.17
C LEU A 28 39.62 -12.15 0.48
N ILE A 29 38.80 -13.04 -0.09
CA ILE A 29 38.62 -14.42 0.42
C ILE A 29 39.92 -15.22 0.27
N ARG A 30 40.62 -15.08 -0.87
CA ARG A 30 41.88 -15.78 -1.11
C ARG A 30 43.04 -15.20 -0.29
N ARG A 31 43.09 -13.88 -0.12
CA ARG A 31 44.16 -13.19 0.63
C ARG A 31 44.04 -13.32 2.15
N SER A 32 42.82 -13.35 2.67
CA SER A 32 42.58 -13.44 4.12
C SER A 32 42.90 -14.82 4.70
N CYS A 33 42.89 -15.88 3.87
CA CYS A 33 43.16 -17.27 4.29
C CYS A 33 42.36 -17.71 5.54
N ASP A 34 41.16 -17.14 5.71
CA ASP A 34 40.36 -17.29 6.91
C ASP A 34 39.04 -18.00 6.63
N ALA A 35 38.74 -19.03 7.43
CA ALA A 35 37.48 -19.74 7.34
C ALA A 35 36.31 -18.81 7.64
N SER A 36 36.41 -17.88 8.61
CA SER A 36 35.29 -16.96 8.90
C SER A 36 34.88 -16.11 7.70
N MET A 37 35.82 -15.77 6.81
CA MET A 37 35.54 -15.06 5.56
C MET A 37 34.80 -15.95 4.55
N ILE A 38 35.09 -17.25 4.51
CA ILE A 38 34.32 -18.21 3.69
C ILE A 38 32.88 -18.34 4.22
N CYS A 39 32.69 -18.33 5.54
CA CYS A 39 31.35 -18.34 6.15
C CYS A 39 30.55 -17.12 5.70
N GLN A 40 31.14 -15.93 5.81
CA GLN A 40 30.52 -14.69 5.34
C GLN A 40 30.16 -14.77 3.86
N ALA A 41 31.06 -15.28 3.00
CA ALA A 41 30.80 -15.41 1.57
C ALA A 41 29.65 -16.38 1.24
N ILE A 42 29.46 -17.44 2.03
CA ILE A 42 28.31 -18.35 1.87
C ILE A 42 27.01 -17.62 2.23
N VAL A 43 26.99 -16.87 3.34
CA VAL A 43 25.80 -16.13 3.78
C VAL A 43 25.44 -15.02 2.78
N ASP A 44 26.44 -14.28 2.30
CA ASP A 44 26.34 -13.26 1.25
C ASP A 44 25.68 -13.83 -0.02
N ALA A 45 26.23 -14.93 -0.54
CA ALA A 45 25.69 -15.60 -1.72
C ALA A 45 24.25 -16.11 -1.53
N ILE A 46 23.88 -16.59 -0.34
CA ILE A 46 22.49 -16.99 -0.04
C ILE A 46 21.53 -15.79 -0.12
N ILE A 47 21.94 -14.64 0.40
CA ILE A 47 21.12 -13.42 0.39
C ILE A 47 21.01 -12.85 -1.02
N ASP A 48 22.10 -12.90 -1.80
CA ASP A 48 22.12 -12.44 -3.18
C ASP A 48 21.10 -13.17 -4.07
N LEU A 49 20.80 -14.44 -3.78
CA LEU A 49 19.75 -15.19 -4.49
C LEU A 49 18.33 -14.62 -4.29
N ALA A 50 18.11 -13.87 -3.21
CA ALA A 50 16.81 -13.29 -2.88
C ALA A 50 16.57 -11.94 -3.58
N ILE A 51 17.62 -11.28 -4.07
CA ILE A 51 17.56 -10.02 -4.82
C ILE A 51 16.70 -10.14 -6.09
N PRO A 52 16.97 -11.07 -7.04
CA PRO A 52 16.17 -11.17 -8.27
C PRO A 52 14.71 -11.50 -7.99
N VAL A 53 14.43 -12.27 -6.93
CA VAL A 53 13.06 -12.58 -6.51
C VAL A 53 12.35 -11.30 -6.04
N THR A 54 13.02 -10.48 -5.23
CA THR A 54 12.47 -9.19 -4.77
C THR A 54 12.17 -8.26 -5.95
N THR A 55 13.08 -8.16 -6.92
CA THR A 55 12.88 -7.35 -8.13
C THR A 55 11.69 -7.86 -8.95
N ALA A 56 11.52 -9.17 -9.11
CA ALA A 56 10.37 -9.71 -9.84
C ALA A 56 9.03 -9.35 -9.16
N TYR A 57 8.96 -9.38 -7.83
CA TYR A 57 7.76 -8.92 -7.11
C TYR A 57 7.53 -7.41 -7.27
N GLN A 58 8.59 -6.60 -7.25
CA GLN A 58 8.49 -5.16 -7.49
C GLN A 58 7.88 -4.86 -8.87
N ASP A 59 8.35 -5.56 -9.91
CA ASP A 59 7.86 -5.39 -11.27
C ASP A 59 6.37 -5.77 -11.39
N VAL A 60 5.97 -6.92 -10.84
CA VAL A 60 4.57 -7.38 -10.85
C VAL A 60 3.65 -6.43 -10.10
N ILE A 61 4.09 -5.91 -8.95
CA ILE A 61 3.31 -4.92 -8.16
C ILE A 61 3.21 -3.61 -8.92
N GLY A 62 4.27 -3.17 -9.59
CA GLY A 62 4.27 -1.96 -10.41
C GLY A 62 3.30 -2.04 -11.59
N GLU A 63 3.21 -3.20 -12.24
CA GLU A 63 2.22 -3.44 -13.31
C GLU A 63 0.79 -3.40 -12.76
N LEU A 64 0.53 -4.09 -11.63
CA LEU A 64 -0.78 -4.06 -10.97
C LEU A 64 -1.18 -2.67 -10.49
N GLU A 65 -0.24 -1.85 -10.04
CA GLU A 65 -0.51 -0.48 -9.61
C GLU A 65 -1.05 0.37 -10.76
N LEU A 66 -0.43 0.27 -11.94
CA LEU A 66 -0.88 0.99 -13.13
C LEU A 66 -2.29 0.55 -13.57
N ASP A 67 -2.56 -0.75 -13.51
CA ASP A 67 -3.87 -1.32 -13.84
C ASP A 67 -4.96 -0.85 -12.86
N VAL A 68 -4.67 -0.86 -11.56
CA VAL A 68 -5.61 -0.42 -10.51
C VAL A 68 -5.93 1.07 -10.61
N LEU A 69 -4.93 1.89 -10.96
CA LEU A 69 -5.11 3.33 -11.17
C LEU A 69 -5.96 3.64 -12.41
N THR A 70 -5.95 2.77 -13.41
CA THR A 70 -6.68 2.97 -14.67
C THR A 70 -8.12 2.46 -14.58
N GLU A 71 -8.31 1.22 -14.13
CA GLU A 71 -9.64 0.61 -13.99
C GLU A 71 -9.67 -0.35 -12.77
N PRO A 72 -10.13 0.13 -11.60
CA PRO A 72 -10.11 -0.68 -10.39
C PRO A 72 -11.15 -1.81 -10.43
N SER A 73 -10.68 -3.04 -10.22
CA SER A 73 -11.50 -4.26 -10.27
C SER A 73 -11.34 -5.15 -9.03
N ILE A 74 -12.44 -5.79 -8.60
CA ILE A 74 -12.44 -6.77 -7.50
C ILE A 74 -11.53 -7.96 -7.78
N LYS A 75 -11.29 -8.29 -9.06
CA LYS A 75 -10.37 -9.38 -9.44
C LYS A 75 -8.93 -9.08 -9.05
N GLN A 76 -8.49 -7.84 -9.25
CA GLN A 76 -7.14 -7.39 -8.88
C GLN A 76 -6.93 -7.44 -7.36
N SER A 77 -7.97 -7.14 -6.56
CA SER A 77 -7.90 -7.26 -5.10
C SER A 77 -7.49 -8.66 -4.62
N LYS A 78 -7.99 -9.73 -5.26
CA LYS A 78 -7.57 -11.10 -4.91
C LYS A 78 -6.09 -11.38 -5.20
N LEU A 79 -5.59 -10.88 -6.34
CA LEU A 79 -4.18 -11.01 -6.69
C LEU A 79 -3.30 -10.25 -5.71
N LEU A 80 -3.67 -9.01 -5.37
CA LEU A 80 -2.98 -8.20 -4.36
C LEU A 80 -2.96 -8.89 -2.99
N TYR A 81 -4.05 -9.53 -2.55
CA TYR A 81 -4.05 -10.32 -1.31
C TYR A 81 -3.11 -11.53 -1.36
N CYS A 82 -3.03 -12.21 -2.51
CA CYS A 82 -2.11 -13.34 -2.69
C CYS A 82 -0.65 -12.88 -2.57
N ILE A 83 -0.30 -11.79 -3.28
CA ILE A 83 1.03 -11.18 -3.24
C ILE A 83 1.37 -10.72 -1.82
N THR A 84 0.45 -10.06 -1.12
CA THR A 84 0.66 -9.67 0.29
C THR A 84 0.96 -10.87 1.19
N SER A 85 0.28 -12.01 0.96
CA SER A 85 0.54 -13.25 1.70
C SER A 85 1.91 -13.84 1.35
N GLU A 86 2.30 -13.86 0.08
CA GLU A 86 3.59 -14.36 -0.40
C GLU A 86 4.76 -13.52 0.13
N ILE A 87 4.64 -12.19 0.10
CA ILE A 87 5.63 -11.27 0.68
C ILE A 87 5.75 -11.49 2.20
N THR A 88 4.62 -11.69 2.89
CA THR A 88 4.63 -11.97 4.34
C THR A 88 5.33 -13.29 4.64
N MET A 89 5.13 -14.31 3.81
CA MET A 89 5.83 -15.59 3.93
C MET A 89 7.33 -15.44 3.71
N MET A 90 7.75 -14.70 2.68
CA MET A 90 9.16 -14.41 2.42
C MET A 90 9.81 -13.68 3.60
N ARG A 91 9.15 -12.65 4.13
CA ARG A 91 9.61 -11.91 5.31
C ARG A 91 9.77 -12.80 6.54
N ASN A 92 8.85 -13.74 6.76
CA ASN A 92 8.94 -14.68 7.88
C ASN A 92 10.15 -15.64 7.76
N VAL A 93 10.62 -15.91 6.54
CA VAL A 93 11.83 -16.70 6.28
C VAL A 93 13.09 -15.84 6.45
N VAL A 94 13.05 -14.57 6.03
CA VAL A 94 14.20 -13.64 6.06
C VAL A 94 14.51 -13.15 7.49
N ASN A 95 13.50 -12.84 8.31
CA ASN A 95 13.68 -12.28 9.65
C ASN A 95 14.59 -13.11 10.59
N PRO A 96 14.45 -14.45 10.68
CA PRO A 96 15.37 -15.27 11.46
C PRO A 96 16.82 -15.20 10.98
N ILE A 97 17.06 -15.01 9.69
CA ILE A 97 18.41 -14.91 9.10
C ILE A 97 19.09 -13.63 9.58
N ILE A 98 18.36 -12.52 9.67
CA ILE A 98 18.86 -11.25 10.23
C ILE A 98 19.34 -11.46 11.68
N ASN A 99 18.52 -12.12 12.51
CA ASN A 99 18.88 -12.40 13.89
C ASN A 99 20.11 -13.29 14.01
N LEU A 100 20.27 -14.26 13.09
CA LEU A 100 21.44 -15.13 13.04
C LEU A 100 22.70 -14.32 12.67
N ILE A 101 22.63 -13.46 11.66
CA ILE A 101 23.75 -12.61 11.23
C ILE A 101 24.15 -11.65 12.34
N SER A 102 23.18 -10.99 12.97
CA SER A 102 23.42 -10.10 14.12
C SER A 102 24.05 -10.87 15.28
N ALA A 103 23.59 -12.09 15.59
CA ALA A 103 24.20 -12.92 16.61
C ALA A 103 25.66 -13.28 16.26
N LEU A 104 25.94 -13.70 15.02
CA LEU A 104 27.30 -13.99 14.56
C LEU A 104 28.20 -12.75 14.65
N ARG A 105 27.71 -11.57 14.28
CA ARG A 105 28.43 -10.30 14.39
C ARG A 105 28.75 -9.94 15.85
N ASP A 106 27.76 -10.04 16.73
CA ASP A 106 27.82 -9.51 18.10
C ASP A 106 28.50 -10.46 19.11
N HIS A 107 28.82 -11.69 18.69
CA HIS A 107 29.47 -12.74 19.50
C HIS A 107 30.86 -12.36 20.10
N LYS A 108 31.36 -11.14 19.85
CA LYS A 108 32.60 -10.58 20.44
C LYS A 108 32.38 -9.56 21.56
N SER A 109 31.17 -9.06 21.76
CA SER A 109 30.93 -8.03 22.81
C SER A 109 31.07 -8.60 24.23
N ALA A 110 30.91 -9.91 24.43
CA ALA A 110 31.03 -10.51 25.76
C ALA A 110 32.48 -10.78 26.20
N SER A 111 33.45 -10.96 25.29
CA SER A 111 34.82 -11.32 25.66
C SER A 111 35.79 -10.15 25.75
N VAL A 112 35.47 -9.00 25.14
CA VAL A 112 36.39 -7.83 25.08
C VAL A 112 36.10 -6.80 26.18
N ILE A 113 34.88 -6.78 26.75
CA ILE A 113 34.52 -5.85 27.83
C ILE A 113 35.19 -6.24 29.18
N SER A 114 35.68 -7.48 29.32
CA SER A 114 36.32 -7.95 30.56
C SER A 114 37.80 -7.56 30.71
N GLU A 115 38.45 -6.91 29.74
CA GLU A 115 39.90 -6.60 29.82
C GLU A 115 40.25 -5.23 30.42
N VAL A 116 39.29 -4.34 30.70
CA VAL A 116 39.60 -2.97 31.17
C VAL A 116 39.40 -2.75 32.69
N GLY A 117 38.94 -3.73 33.46
CA GLY A 117 38.87 -3.54 34.91
C GLY A 117 38.36 -4.73 35.70
N GLY A 118 39.29 -5.51 36.28
CA GLY A 118 38.97 -6.43 37.36
C GLY A 118 39.73 -7.74 37.28
N ARG A 119 40.63 -7.95 38.25
CA ARG A 119 41.09 -9.30 38.63
C ARG A 119 39.86 -10.15 38.98
N GLY A 120 39.46 -11.04 38.09
CA GLY A 120 38.35 -11.97 38.30
C GLY A 120 38.55 -13.20 37.43
N ASP A 121 38.34 -14.36 38.02
CA ASP A 121 38.71 -15.68 37.51
C ASP A 121 38.37 -15.92 36.03
N ILE A 122 39.36 -16.46 35.31
CA ILE A 122 39.21 -17.01 33.96
C ILE A 122 38.31 -18.25 34.06
N LYS A 123 36.99 -18.06 34.09
CA LYS A 123 36.04 -19.06 33.62
C LYS A 123 36.06 -19.00 32.11
N SER A 124 36.99 -19.76 31.52
CA SER A 124 36.96 -20.13 30.11
C SER A 124 35.59 -20.73 29.78
N THR A 125 34.70 -19.89 29.27
CA THR A 125 33.44 -20.36 28.70
C THR A 125 33.81 -21.24 27.49
N PRO A 126 33.30 -22.48 27.40
CA PRO A 126 33.77 -23.43 26.41
C PRO A 126 33.41 -22.95 25.00
N ALA A 127 34.39 -22.98 24.09
CA ALA A 127 34.21 -23.08 22.64
C ALA A 127 33.19 -22.13 21.96
N GLY A 128 33.22 -20.84 22.27
CA GLY A 128 32.56 -19.83 21.43
C GLY A 128 33.22 -19.77 20.05
N VAL A 129 32.42 -19.73 18.97
CA VAL A 129 32.91 -19.57 17.60
C VAL A 129 33.70 -18.26 17.51
N LYS A 130 35.02 -18.35 17.27
CA LYS A 130 35.88 -17.19 17.10
C LYS A 130 35.77 -16.71 15.65
N ILE A 131 35.00 -15.65 15.44
CA ILE A 131 34.91 -14.98 14.14
C ILE A 131 36.02 -13.92 14.06
N SER A 132 36.72 -13.89 12.93
CA SER A 132 37.77 -12.89 12.65
C SER A 132 37.21 -11.46 12.63
N PRO A 133 37.97 -10.45 13.09
CA PRO A 133 37.55 -9.05 13.03
C PRO A 133 37.20 -8.56 11.62
N MET A 134 37.88 -9.07 10.58
CA MET A 134 37.53 -8.72 9.19
C MET A 134 36.16 -9.28 8.81
N ALA A 135 35.90 -10.55 9.14
CA ALA A 135 34.61 -11.18 8.84
C ALA A 135 33.45 -10.48 9.56
N GLN A 136 33.67 -9.91 10.74
CA GLN A 136 32.65 -9.10 11.44
C GLN A 136 32.28 -7.84 10.68
N THR A 137 33.26 -7.13 10.11
CA THR A 137 32.99 -5.93 9.30
C THR A 137 32.18 -6.29 8.05
N TYR A 138 32.53 -7.37 7.34
CA TYR A 138 31.79 -7.80 6.14
C TYR A 138 30.43 -8.43 6.47
N LEU A 139 30.26 -9.07 7.62
CA LEU A 139 28.93 -9.51 8.08
C LEU A 139 28.00 -8.32 8.35
N GLY A 140 28.53 -7.16 8.72
CA GLY A 140 27.74 -5.93 8.84
C GLY A 140 27.15 -5.46 7.51
N ASP A 141 27.92 -5.53 6.42
CA ASP A 141 27.45 -5.21 5.06
C ASP A 141 26.31 -6.14 4.63
N VAL A 142 26.47 -7.44 4.89
CA VAL A 142 25.43 -8.45 4.63
C VAL A 142 24.17 -8.20 5.47
N GLU A 143 24.33 -7.78 6.73
CA GLU A 143 23.22 -7.38 7.60
C GLU A 143 22.47 -6.16 7.06
N ASP A 144 23.19 -5.15 6.59
CA ASP A 144 22.59 -3.95 5.99
C ASP A 144 21.81 -4.30 4.71
N HIS A 145 22.34 -5.19 3.87
CA HIS A 145 21.67 -5.66 2.66
C HIS A 145 20.34 -6.39 2.96
N ILE A 146 20.33 -7.31 3.93
CA ILE A 146 19.10 -8.06 4.28
C ILE A 146 18.06 -7.17 4.96
N ILE A 147 18.50 -6.16 5.74
CA ILE A 147 17.61 -5.15 6.34
C ILE A 147 16.96 -4.32 5.23
N LEU A 148 17.75 -3.82 4.28
CA LEU A 148 17.24 -3.03 3.15
C LEU A 148 16.25 -3.83 2.30
N MET A 149 16.56 -5.11 2.03
CA MET A 149 15.65 -6.01 1.33
C MET A 149 14.33 -6.20 2.10
N THR A 150 14.40 -6.36 3.43
CA THR A 150 13.21 -6.51 4.27
C THR A 150 12.35 -5.24 4.29
N GLU A 151 12.99 -4.06 4.31
CA GLU A 151 12.28 -2.79 4.20
C GLU A 151 11.57 -2.65 2.84
N SER A 152 12.20 -3.09 1.76
CA SER A 152 11.58 -3.14 0.42
C SER A 152 10.36 -4.06 0.39
N LEU A 153 10.44 -5.26 1.00
CA LEU A 153 9.30 -6.16 1.15
C LEU A 153 8.14 -5.50 1.93
N ASP A 154 8.45 -4.80 3.03
CA ASP A 154 7.46 -4.10 3.85
C ASP A 154 6.86 -2.88 3.11
N GLN A 155 7.62 -2.21 2.24
CA GLN A 155 7.09 -1.16 1.36
C GLN A 155 6.14 -1.73 0.30
N MET A 156 6.52 -2.82 -0.37
CA MET A 156 5.69 -3.49 -1.36
C MET A 156 4.36 -3.97 -0.78
N ARG A 157 4.40 -4.58 0.41
CA ARG A 157 3.20 -4.99 1.13
C ARG A 157 2.27 -3.81 1.41
N ARG A 158 2.81 -2.70 1.92
CA ARG A 158 2.03 -1.48 2.18
C ARG A 158 1.42 -0.90 0.90
N SER A 159 2.14 -0.97 -0.23
CA SER A 159 1.62 -0.57 -1.53
C SER A 159 0.41 -1.42 -1.94
N CYS A 160 0.51 -2.75 -1.79
CA CYS A 160 -0.60 -3.68 -2.04
C CYS A 160 -1.83 -3.36 -1.18
N ASP A 161 -1.65 -3.12 0.12
CA ASP A 161 -2.75 -2.77 1.03
C ASP A 161 -3.42 -1.44 0.61
N ASN A 162 -2.63 -0.42 0.24
CA ASN A 162 -3.15 0.86 -0.25
C ASN A 162 -3.94 0.71 -1.57
N MET A 163 -3.47 -0.14 -2.48
CA MET A 163 -4.19 -0.41 -3.73
C MET A 163 -5.51 -1.14 -3.47
N ILE A 164 -5.55 -2.09 -2.54
CA ILE A 164 -6.78 -2.77 -2.14
C ILE A 164 -7.80 -1.75 -1.61
N ASP A 165 -7.37 -0.84 -0.74
CA ASP A 165 -8.23 0.23 -0.22
C ASP A 165 -8.70 1.17 -1.33
N LEU A 166 -7.82 1.53 -2.27
CA LEU A 166 -8.17 2.35 -3.42
C LEU A 166 -9.25 1.69 -4.30
N ILE A 167 -9.14 0.38 -4.54
CA ILE A 167 -10.14 -0.39 -5.30
C ILE A 167 -11.50 -0.29 -4.60
N PHE A 168 -11.57 -0.58 -3.31
CA PHE A 168 -12.84 -0.55 -2.57
C PHE A 168 -13.43 0.86 -2.47
N ASN A 169 -12.61 1.88 -2.25
CA ASN A 169 -13.05 3.27 -2.21
C ASN A 169 -13.61 3.72 -3.57
N THR A 170 -12.95 3.35 -4.67
CA THR A 170 -13.38 3.73 -6.01
C THR A 170 -14.66 3.02 -6.41
N ILE A 171 -14.79 1.72 -6.13
CA ILE A 171 -16.02 0.97 -6.37
C ILE A 171 -17.17 1.57 -5.55
N SER A 172 -16.94 1.89 -4.28
CA SER A 172 -17.94 2.52 -3.42
C SER A 172 -18.36 3.89 -3.96
N ALA A 173 -17.42 4.68 -4.49
CA ALA A 173 -17.72 5.96 -5.12
C ALA A 173 -18.59 5.79 -6.38
N TYR A 174 -18.29 4.82 -7.24
CA TYR A 174 -19.10 4.52 -8.43
C TYR A 174 -20.49 3.98 -8.06
N GLN A 175 -20.60 3.14 -7.05
CA GLN A 175 -21.89 2.68 -6.52
C GLN A 175 -22.72 3.85 -5.98
N ASN A 176 -22.11 4.76 -5.22
CA ASN A 176 -22.77 5.96 -4.71
C ASN A 176 -23.28 6.87 -5.84
N GLU A 177 -22.48 7.10 -6.88
CA GLU A 177 -22.90 7.90 -8.03
C GLU A 177 -24.00 7.19 -8.83
N SER A 178 -23.91 5.87 -9.02
CA SER A 178 -24.94 5.07 -9.71
C SER A 178 -26.28 5.09 -8.94
N MET A 179 -26.24 4.93 -7.62
CA MET A 179 -27.43 5.04 -6.76
C MET A 179 -28.05 6.43 -6.84
N LYS A 180 -27.23 7.48 -6.88
CA LYS A 180 -27.72 8.86 -7.04
C LYS A 180 -28.38 9.07 -8.40
N GLN A 181 -27.82 8.53 -9.49
CA GLN A 181 -28.44 8.60 -10.82
C GLN A 181 -29.82 7.93 -10.83
N LEU A 182 -29.92 6.69 -10.32
CA LEU A 182 -31.19 5.97 -10.21
C LEU A 182 -32.19 6.72 -9.32
N THR A 183 -31.73 7.32 -8.23
CA THR A 183 -32.57 8.09 -7.30
C THR A 183 -33.14 9.34 -7.97
N VAL A 184 -32.34 10.08 -8.74
CA VAL A 184 -32.82 11.26 -9.48
C VAL A 184 -33.90 10.87 -10.49
N VAL A 185 -33.69 9.78 -11.23
CA VAL A 185 -34.71 9.24 -12.15
C VAL A 185 -35.98 8.88 -11.36
N THR A 186 -35.85 8.17 -10.25
CA THR A 186 -36.98 7.75 -9.40
C THR A 186 -37.77 8.95 -8.84
N ILE A 187 -37.09 9.98 -8.34
CA ILE A 187 -37.73 11.19 -7.80
C ILE A 187 -38.57 11.92 -8.87
N ILE A 188 -38.14 11.89 -10.13
CA ILE A 188 -38.90 12.47 -11.24
C ILE A 188 -40.11 11.59 -11.58
N PHE A 189 -39.93 10.28 -11.74
CA PHE A 189 -41.01 9.40 -12.19
C PHE A 189 -42.05 9.07 -11.12
N LEU A 190 -41.65 8.91 -9.85
CA LEU A 190 -42.55 8.50 -8.77
C LEU A 190 -43.81 9.37 -8.63
N PRO A 191 -43.74 10.72 -8.61
CA PRO A 191 -44.93 11.56 -8.53
C PRO A 191 -45.78 11.54 -9.82
N LEU A 192 -45.14 11.45 -11.00
CA LEU A 192 -45.85 11.30 -12.27
C LEU A 192 -46.61 9.97 -12.33
N THR A 193 -45.98 8.88 -11.89
CA THR A 193 -46.59 7.55 -11.79
C THR A 193 -47.72 7.54 -10.76
N PHE A 194 -47.57 8.23 -9.63
CA PHE A 194 -48.64 8.34 -8.63
C PHE A 194 -49.87 9.05 -9.20
N ILE A 195 -49.68 10.17 -9.91
CA ILE A 195 -50.78 10.94 -10.50
C ILE A 195 -51.47 10.15 -11.61
N THR A 196 -50.70 9.56 -12.53
CA THR A 196 -51.26 8.73 -13.60
C THR A 196 -51.98 7.51 -13.06
N GLY A 197 -51.47 6.89 -11.98
CA GLY A 197 -52.15 5.82 -11.26
C GLY A 197 -53.46 6.29 -10.61
N TYR A 198 -53.45 7.42 -9.90
CA TYR A 198 -54.62 7.98 -9.21
C TYR A 198 -55.77 8.32 -10.18
N PHE A 199 -55.46 8.99 -11.29
CA PHE A 199 -56.45 9.34 -12.31
C PHE A 199 -56.76 8.19 -13.29
N GLY A 200 -55.94 7.15 -13.34
CA GLY A 200 -56.18 5.92 -14.10
C GLY A 200 -57.08 4.91 -13.39
N MET A 201 -57.54 5.20 -12.16
CA MET A 201 -58.49 4.36 -11.44
C MET A 201 -59.89 4.47 -12.08
N ASN A 202 -60.52 3.32 -12.38
CA ASN A 202 -61.89 3.27 -12.91
C ASN A 202 -62.93 3.61 -11.83
N ILE A 203 -63.08 4.90 -11.48
CA ILE A 203 -64.05 5.38 -10.50
C ILE A 203 -65.24 6.01 -11.25
N VAL A 204 -66.45 5.50 -10.99
CA VAL A 204 -67.69 5.85 -11.73
C VAL A 204 -68.25 7.24 -11.35
N ASP A 205 -67.97 7.73 -10.14
CA ASP A 205 -68.38 9.06 -9.64
C ASP A 205 -67.16 9.96 -9.41
N PHE A 206 -66.55 10.44 -10.49
CA PHE A 206 -65.38 11.31 -10.42
C PHE A 206 -65.72 12.74 -10.86
N PRO A 207 -65.59 13.77 -9.98
CA PRO A 207 -65.90 15.17 -10.32
C PRO A 207 -65.12 15.73 -11.52
N ALA A 208 -63.96 15.12 -11.86
CA ALA A 208 -63.14 15.51 -13.00
C ALA A 208 -63.66 15.02 -14.36
N ILE A 209 -64.68 14.15 -14.41
CA ILE A 209 -65.34 13.76 -15.68
C ILE A 209 -66.21 14.90 -16.23
N ASN A 210 -66.72 15.79 -15.36
CA ASN A 210 -67.60 16.90 -15.73
C ASN A 210 -66.86 18.21 -16.04
N HIS A 211 -65.55 18.29 -15.77
CA HIS A 211 -64.72 19.48 -16.03
C HIS A 211 -63.53 19.11 -16.93
N SER A 212 -63.32 19.90 -18.00
CA SER A 212 -62.23 19.77 -18.98
C SER A 212 -60.88 19.36 -18.38
N GLU A 213 -60.04 18.71 -19.19
CA GLU A 213 -58.64 18.31 -18.96
C GLU A 213 -57.80 19.30 -18.12
N SER A 214 -58.15 20.59 -18.14
CA SER A 214 -57.67 21.62 -17.21
C SER A 214 -57.69 21.26 -15.72
N TYR A 215 -58.71 20.55 -15.20
CA TYR A 215 -58.80 20.23 -13.76
C TYR A 215 -57.71 19.22 -13.34
N PHE A 216 -57.39 18.26 -14.22
CA PHE A 216 -56.29 17.33 -14.04
C PHE A 216 -54.96 18.08 -13.89
N TRP A 217 -54.64 18.98 -14.82
CA TRP A 217 -53.37 19.72 -14.81
C TRP A 217 -53.23 20.68 -13.62
N ILE A 218 -54.33 21.27 -13.14
CA ILE A 218 -54.33 22.16 -11.96
C ILE A 218 -53.93 21.43 -10.68
N ILE A 219 -54.28 20.14 -10.52
CA ILE A 219 -53.94 19.35 -9.34
C ILE A 219 -52.61 18.60 -9.54
N ALA A 220 -52.42 18.01 -10.71
CA ALA A 220 -51.25 17.21 -11.03
C ALA A 220 -49.95 18.02 -10.91
N LEU A 221 -49.91 19.24 -11.44
CA LEU A 221 -48.67 20.00 -11.55
C LEU A 221 -48.15 20.50 -10.18
N PRO A 222 -48.97 21.09 -9.29
CA PRO A 222 -48.52 21.46 -7.94
C PRO A 222 -48.17 20.25 -7.07
N VAL A 223 -48.93 19.15 -7.16
CA VAL A 223 -48.65 17.94 -6.37
C VAL A 223 -47.35 17.29 -6.83
N ALA A 224 -47.14 17.15 -8.14
CA ALA A 224 -45.89 16.62 -8.70
C ALA A 224 -44.70 17.48 -8.32
N PHE A 225 -44.83 18.80 -8.44
CA PHE A 225 -43.76 19.73 -8.10
C PHE A 225 -43.44 19.70 -6.59
N GLY A 226 -44.46 19.76 -5.74
CA GLY A 226 -44.29 19.75 -4.28
C GLY A 226 -43.63 18.47 -3.77
N THR A 227 -44.09 17.31 -4.26
CA THR A 227 -43.52 16.00 -3.90
C THR A 227 -42.08 15.85 -4.41
N THR A 228 -41.80 16.29 -5.64
CA THR A 228 -40.43 16.28 -6.20
C THR A 228 -39.49 17.15 -5.35
N VAL A 229 -39.88 18.40 -5.03
CA VAL A 229 -39.06 19.31 -4.21
C VAL A 229 -38.84 18.77 -2.81
N PHE A 230 -39.88 18.16 -2.20
CA PHE A 230 -39.78 17.55 -0.88
C PHE A 230 -38.78 16.38 -0.85
N LEU A 231 -38.85 15.47 -1.83
CA LEU A 231 -37.94 14.32 -1.92
C LEU A 231 -36.50 14.75 -2.23
N MET A 232 -36.32 15.82 -3.01
CA MET A 232 -35.00 16.29 -3.43
C MET A 232 -34.37 17.29 -2.44
N ARG A 233 -35.00 17.54 -1.28
CA ARG A 233 -34.58 18.57 -0.31
C ARG A 233 -33.11 18.44 0.11
N ASP A 234 -32.63 17.22 0.35
CA ASP A 234 -31.29 16.98 0.89
C ASP A 234 -30.21 17.20 -0.18
N ILE A 235 -30.53 16.92 -1.45
CA ILE A 235 -29.68 17.20 -2.61
C ILE A 235 -29.62 18.71 -2.88
N LEU A 236 -30.77 19.39 -2.78
CA LEU A 236 -30.90 20.83 -2.97
C LEU A 236 -30.13 21.63 -1.90
N THR A 237 -30.24 21.25 -0.63
CA THR A 237 -29.52 21.91 0.47
C THR A 237 -28.01 21.76 0.32
N TRP A 238 -27.53 20.55 -0.01
CA TRP A 238 -26.11 20.32 -0.28
C TRP A 238 -25.59 21.16 -1.46
N TRP A 239 -26.33 21.19 -2.58
CA TRP A 239 -25.97 22.00 -3.75
C TRP A 239 -25.91 23.49 -3.40
N PHE A 240 -26.90 23.99 -2.66
CA PHE A 240 -26.96 25.39 -2.23
C PHE A 240 -25.74 25.77 -1.38
N ILE A 241 -25.39 24.95 -0.39
CA ILE A 241 -24.21 25.16 0.47
C ILE A 241 -22.93 25.21 -0.40
N LYS A 242 -22.77 24.25 -1.33
CA LYS A 242 -21.60 24.18 -2.21
C LYS A 242 -21.47 25.40 -3.11
N VAL A 243 -22.59 25.93 -3.63
CA VAL A 243 -22.61 27.14 -4.46
C VAL A 243 -22.23 28.38 -3.65
N VAL A 244 -22.77 28.52 -2.43
CA VAL A 244 -22.44 29.64 -1.53
C VAL A 244 -20.96 29.60 -1.14
N GLN A 245 -20.43 28.43 -0.77
CA GLN A 245 -19.02 28.25 -0.44
C GLN A 245 -18.10 28.59 -1.62
N ARG A 246 -18.41 28.12 -2.84
CA ARG A 246 -17.64 28.48 -4.06
C ARG A 246 -17.63 29.98 -4.31
N ARG A 247 -18.77 30.66 -4.14
CA ARG A 247 -18.85 32.13 -4.27
C ARG A 247 -18.07 32.86 -3.17
N GLY A 248 -18.07 32.34 -1.94
CA GLY A 248 -17.29 32.86 -0.81
C GLY A 248 -15.78 32.79 -1.05
N ILE A 249 -15.26 31.65 -1.52
CA ILE A 249 -13.84 31.45 -1.80
C ILE A 249 -13.36 32.37 -2.93
N SER A 250 -14.18 32.54 -3.99
CA SER A 250 -13.85 33.46 -5.10
C SER A 250 -13.73 34.91 -4.65
N ARG A 251 -14.64 35.37 -3.76
CA ARG A 251 -14.60 36.72 -3.19
C ARG A 251 -13.35 36.91 -2.31
N SER A 252 -13.03 35.95 -1.45
CA SER A 252 -11.85 36.02 -0.57
C SER A 252 -10.52 36.05 -1.36
N ARG A 253 -10.41 35.27 -2.44
CA ARG A 253 -9.24 35.33 -3.34
C ARG A 253 -9.06 36.69 -4.00
N LYS A 254 -10.15 37.31 -4.49
CA LYS A 254 -10.09 38.67 -5.07
C LYS A 254 -9.66 39.71 -4.04
N THR A 255 -10.16 39.64 -2.80
CA THR A 255 -9.77 40.58 -1.75
C THR A 255 -8.30 40.42 -1.33
N ARG A 256 -7.74 39.20 -1.27
CA ARG A 256 -6.30 38.98 -1.03
C ARG A 256 -5.43 39.56 -2.13
N LEU A 257 -5.76 39.29 -3.40
CA LEU A 257 -5.02 39.82 -4.55
C LEU A 257 -5.06 41.36 -4.60
N HIS A 258 -6.19 41.98 -4.27
CA HIS A 258 -6.27 43.44 -4.17
C HIS A 258 -5.42 44.00 -3.02
N LYS A 259 -5.34 43.33 -1.87
CA LYS A 259 -4.47 43.74 -0.75
C LYS A 259 -2.98 43.60 -1.10
N GLU A 260 -2.59 42.51 -1.75
CA GLU A 260 -1.20 42.27 -2.21
C GLU A 260 -0.79 43.25 -3.34
N ALA A 261 -1.71 43.62 -4.22
CA ALA A 261 -1.47 44.63 -5.26
C ALA A 261 -1.39 46.06 -4.67
N ALA A 262 -2.17 46.36 -3.64
CA ALA A 262 -2.11 47.64 -2.93
C ALA A 262 -0.79 47.77 -2.13
N SER A 263 -0.34 46.70 -1.46
CA SER A 263 0.94 46.73 -0.72
C SER A 263 2.15 46.90 -1.63
N LYS A 264 2.12 46.31 -2.84
CA LYS A 264 3.18 46.50 -3.85
C LYS A 264 3.22 47.89 -4.49
N ARG A 265 2.16 48.69 -4.40
CA ARG A 265 2.12 50.07 -4.90
C ARG A 265 2.55 51.10 -3.85
N SER A 266 2.58 50.71 -2.58
CA SER A 266 2.97 51.56 -1.44
C SER A 266 4.42 51.36 -0.97
N SER A 267 5.17 50.47 -1.62
CA SER A 267 6.61 50.23 -1.42
C SER A 267 7.36 50.66 -2.66
#